data_AF-A0A7V3N8J6-F1
#
_entry.id   AF-A0A7V3N8J6-F1
#
_cell.length_a   1.000
_cell.length_b   1.000
_cell.length_c   1.000
_cell.angle_alpha   90.00
_cell.angle_beta   90.00
_cell.angle_gamma   90.00
#
_symmetry.space_group_name_H-M   'P 1'
#
loop_
_entity.id
_entity.type
_entity.pdbx_description
1 polymer ?
#
loop_
_entity_poly.entity_id
_entity_poly.type
_entity_poly.pdbx_seq_one_letter_code
_entity_poly.pdbx_strand_id
1 'polypeptide(L)'
;MSLDIRVPTGVLFVILGAILAMYGLVTGWTSPEMYTRSLGININLWWGLVLGLFGAAMLLWARWEWRRTRSGASCPSATKPATSHDESYR
;
A
#
# COMPACT_ATOMS: atom_id res chain seq x y z
N MET A 1 16.14 -5.85 8.40
CA MET A 1 15.20 -5.98 7.26
C MET A 1 14.46 -4.66 7.13
N SER A 2 14.67 -3.93 6.05
CA SER A 2 14.02 -2.63 5.81
C SER A 2 12.55 -2.88 5.50
N LEU A 3 11.70 -2.88 6.54
CA LEU A 3 10.26 -2.98 6.39
C LEU A 3 9.78 -1.74 5.63
N ASP A 4 9.26 -1.96 4.42
CA ASP A 4 8.75 -0.93 3.56
C ASP A 4 7.46 -0.37 4.18
N ILE A 5 7.59 0.71 4.96
CA ILE A 5 6.55 1.30 5.83
C ILE A 5 5.24 1.59 5.09
N ARG A 6 5.31 1.74 3.77
CA ARG A 6 4.17 1.96 2.87
C ARG A 6 3.13 0.84 2.94
N VAL A 7 3.56 -0.41 3.10
CA VAL A 7 2.68 -1.57 3.13
C VAL A 7 1.86 -1.65 4.43
N PRO A 8 2.47 -1.67 5.64
CA PRO A 8 1.72 -1.74 6.88
C PRO A 8 0.82 -0.52 7.10
N THR A 9 1.28 0.68 6.72
CA THR A 9 0.45 1.90 6.81
C THR A 9 -0.77 1.84 5.88
N GLY A 10 -0.60 1.44 4.62
CA GLY A 10 -1.69 1.29 3.67
C GLY A 10 -2.74 0.24 4.11
N VAL A 11 -2.30 -0.90 4.64
CA VAL A 11 -3.21 -1.95 5.15
C VAL A 11 -4.04 -1.44 6.33
N LEU A 12 -3.42 -0.74 7.29
CA LEU A 12 -4.13 -0.18 8.44
C LEU A 12 -5.22 0.81 8.01
N PHE A 13 -4.91 1.72 7.07
CA PHE A 13 -5.88 2.68 6.57
C PHE A 13 -7.07 2.02 5.86
N VAL A 14 -6.83 0.97 5.07
CA VAL A 14 -7.92 0.22 4.42
C VAL A 14 -8.81 -0.48 5.44
N ILE A 15 -8.22 -1.13 6.46
CA ILE A 15 -9.00 -1.83 7.50
C ILE A 15 -9.83 -0.83 8.31
N LEU A 16 -9.22 0.26 8.77
CA LEU A 16 -9.92 1.30 9.52
C LEU A 16 -11.02 1.97 8.68
N GLY A 17 -10.73 2.30 7.42
CA GLY A 17 -11.71 2.85 6.48
C GLY A 17 -12.88 1.90 6.24
N ALA A 18 -12.62 0.59 6.08
CA ALA A 18 -13.65 -0.43 5.89
C ALA A 18 -14.55 -0.60 7.12
N ILE A 19 -13.97 -0.62 8.32
CA ILE A 19 -14.73 -0.68 9.58
C ILE A 19 -15.60 0.57 9.72
N LEU A 20 -15.05 1.76 9.45
CA LEU A 20 -15.78 3.01 9.59
C LEU A 20 -16.89 3.17 8.53
N ALA A 21 -16.64 2.72 7.30
CA ALA A 21 -17.64 2.67 6.24
C ALA A 21 -18.77 1.68 6.56
N MET A 22 -18.45 0.47 7.03
CA MET A 22 -19.48 -0.49 7.48
C MET A 22 -20.28 0.05 8.66
N TYR A 23 -19.62 0.64 9.65
CA TYR A 23 -20.29 1.28 10.78
C TYR A 23 -21.23 2.39 10.33
N GLY A 24 -20.77 3.27 9.42
CA GLY A 24 -21.59 4.29 8.78
C GLY A 24 -22.79 3.69 8.04
N LEU A 25 -22.61 2.60 7.30
CA LEU A 25 -23.68 1.95 6.54
C LEU A 25 -24.76 1.36 7.47
N VAL A 26 -24.34 0.65 8.52
CA VAL A 26 -25.23 -0.01 9.49
C VAL A 26 -26.00 1.02 10.33
N THR A 27 -25.33 2.08 10.78
CA THR A 27 -25.97 3.18 11.52
C THR A 27 -26.92 4.00 10.64
N GLY A 28 -26.60 4.16 9.36
CA GLY A 28 -27.47 4.82 8.38
C GLY A 28 -28.77 4.06 8.12
N TRP A 29 -28.72 2.73 8.18
CA TRP A 29 -29.88 1.87 8.00
C TRP A 29 -30.75 1.70 9.26
N THR A 30 -30.14 1.65 10.45
CA THR A 30 -30.83 1.21 11.68
C THR A 30 -31.39 2.37 12.52
N SER A 31 -30.77 3.55 12.47
CA SER A 31 -31.07 4.63 13.41
C SER A 31 -30.95 6.02 12.77
N PRO A 32 -31.92 6.43 11.92
CA PRO A 32 -31.94 7.75 11.28
C PRO A 32 -31.99 8.92 12.29
N GLU A 33 -32.43 8.67 13.52
CA GLU A 33 -32.60 9.68 14.58
C GLU A 33 -31.26 10.28 15.08
N MET A 34 -30.15 9.54 14.98
CA MET A 34 -28.79 10.03 15.28
C MET A 34 -28.27 11.08 14.27
N TYR A 35 -28.83 11.14 13.06
CA TYR A 35 -28.40 12.08 12.01
C TYR A 35 -28.90 13.51 12.21
N THR A 36 -29.82 13.71 13.15
CA THR A 36 -30.41 15.00 13.50
C THR A 36 -29.35 15.98 14.06
N ARG A 37 -28.27 15.48 14.68
CA ARG A 37 -27.12 16.31 15.13
C ARG A 37 -26.12 16.64 14.01
N SER A 38 -26.21 15.95 12.88
CA SER A 38 -25.21 15.97 11.80
C SER A 38 -25.75 16.50 10.48
N LEU A 39 -26.88 17.24 10.51
CA LEU A 39 -27.51 17.79 9.31
C LEU A 39 -27.97 16.72 8.29
N GLY A 40 -28.29 15.50 8.75
CA GLY A 40 -28.73 14.41 7.86
C GLY A 40 -27.59 13.69 7.12
N ILE A 41 -26.32 14.07 7.34
CA ILE A 41 -25.18 13.56 6.57
C ILE A 41 -24.41 12.52 7.38
N ASN A 42 -24.05 11.42 6.72
CA ASN A 42 -23.26 10.34 7.32
C ASN A 42 -21.76 10.61 7.24
N ILE A 43 -21.27 11.43 8.17
CA ILE A 43 -19.85 11.76 8.30
C ILE A 43 -18.98 10.51 8.46
N ASN A 44 -19.41 9.50 9.22
CA ASN A 44 -18.66 8.25 9.40
C ASN A 44 -18.50 7.49 8.08
N LEU A 45 -19.55 7.41 7.27
CA LEU A 45 -19.50 6.78 5.95
C LEU A 45 -18.58 7.55 5.00
N TRP A 46 -18.71 8.88 4.93
CA TRP A 46 -17.89 9.73 4.06
C TRP A 46 -16.41 9.67 4.42
N TRP A 47 -16.08 9.81 5.70
CA TRP A 47 -14.68 9.70 6.14
C TRP A 47 -14.15 8.28 6.03
N GLY A 48 -14.98 7.26 6.26
CA GLY A 48 -14.63 5.86 6.00
C GLY A 48 -14.30 5.61 4.52
N LEU A 49 -15.09 6.18 3.61
CA LEU A 49 -14.83 6.15 2.17
C LEU A 49 -13.54 6.87 1.80
N VAL A 50 -13.31 8.08 2.32
CA VAL A 50 -12.08 8.86 2.05
C VAL A 50 -10.85 8.11 2.54
N LEU A 51 -10.87 7.58 3.77
CA LEU A 51 -9.78 6.80 4.34
C LEU A 51 -9.54 5.49 3.57
N GLY A 52 -10.61 4.81 3.16
CA GLY A 52 -10.56 3.60 2.35
C GLY A 52 -9.96 3.86 0.97
N LEU A 53 -10.40 4.91 0.26
CA LEU A 53 -9.86 5.32 -1.04
C LEU A 53 -8.38 5.68 -0.93
N PHE A 54 -8.01 6.44 0.11
CA PHE A 54 -6.63 6.84 0.36
C PHE A 54 -5.72 5.63 0.62
N GLY A 55 -6.13 4.72 1.51
CA GLY A 55 -5.38 3.49 1.79
C GLY A 55 -5.25 2.59 0.56
N ALA A 56 -6.32 2.45 -0.23
CA ALA A 56 -6.31 1.69 -1.48
C ALA A 56 -5.36 2.30 -2.51
N ALA A 57 -5.38 3.63 -2.69
CA ALA A 57 -4.46 4.33 -3.59
C ALA A 57 -2.99 4.11 -3.18
N MET A 58 -2.70 4.12 -1.88
CA MET A 58 -1.35 3.89 -1.35
C MET A 58 -0.86 2.46 -1.62
N LEU A 59 -1.73 1.45 -1.46
CA LEU A 59 -1.42 0.05 -1.77
C LEU A 59 -1.26 -0.19 -3.28
N LEU A 60 -2.07 0.46 -4.11
CA LEU A 60 -1.94 0.41 -5.56
C LEU A 60 -0.60 0.99 -6.02
N TRP A 61 -0.17 2.12 -5.43
CA TRP A 61 1.13 2.71 -5.70
C TRP A 61 2.28 1.79 -5.28
N ALA A 62 2.22 1.22 -4.08
CA ALA A 62 3.23 0.26 -3.60
C ALA A 62 3.34 -0.95 -4.55
N ARG A 63 2.20 -1.45 -5.05
CA ARG A 63 2.17 -2.56 -6.01
C ARG A 63 2.67 -2.17 -7.40
N TRP A 64 2.52 -0.92 -7.82
CA TRP A 64 3.10 -0.43 -9.08
C TRP A 64 4.63 -0.31 -8.98
N GLU A 65 5.15 0.14 -7.85
CA GLU A 65 6.61 0.28 -7.65
C GLU A 65 7.32 -1.07 -7.65
N TRP A 66 6.71 -2.11 -7.05
CA TRP A 66 7.23 -3.49 -7.09
C TRP A 66 7.37 -4.08 -8.50
N ARG A 67 6.70 -3.51 -9.51
CA ARG A 67 6.86 -3.92 -10.91
C ARG A 67 8.06 -3.24 -11.58
N ARG A 68 8.42 -2.02 -11.14
CA ARG A 68 9.53 -1.25 -11.72
C ARG A 68 10.89 -1.78 -11.27
N THR A 69 11.01 -2.19 -10.01
CA THR A 69 12.29 -2.66 -9.43
C THR A 69 12.70 -4.07 -9.87
N ARG A 70 11.77 -4.93 -10.33
CA ARG A 70 12.14 -6.25 -10.87
C ARG A 70 12.71 -6.22 -12.28
N SER A 71 12.49 -5.16 -13.04
CA SER A 71 13.01 -5.04 -14.42
C SER A 71 14.50 -4.69 -14.47
N GLY A 72 15.13 -4.33 -13.35
CA GLY A 72 16.57 -4.05 -13.28
C GLY A 72 17.46 -5.25 -12.93
N ALA A 73 16.89 -6.42 -12.65
CA ALA A 73 17.65 -7.61 -12.23
C ALA A 73 18.02 -8.56 -13.39
N SER A 74 17.91 -8.11 -14.65
CA SER A 74 18.52 -8.80 -15.78
C SER A 74 20.02 -8.56 -15.73
N CYS A 75 20.75 -9.51 -15.14
CA CYS A 75 22.21 -9.57 -15.18
C CYS A 75 22.69 -9.58 -16.65
N PRO A 76 23.76 -8.84 -16.97
CA PRO A 76 24.80 -9.48 -17.76
C PRO A 76 26.19 -9.10 -17.24
N SER A 77 26.80 -9.98 -16.46
CA SER A 77 28.27 -10.11 -16.52
C SER A 77 28.69 -11.55 -16.29
N ALA A 78 28.16 -12.46 -17.11
CA ALA A 78 28.96 -13.58 -17.56
C ALA A 78 29.89 -13.09 -18.69
N THR A 79 31.17 -13.41 -18.55
CA THR A 79 32.23 -13.42 -19.58
C THR A 79 33.13 -12.17 -19.68
N LYS A 80 34.31 -12.28 -19.06
CA LYS A 80 35.52 -12.54 -19.87
C LYS A 80 36.46 -13.55 -19.17
N PRO A 81 37.03 -14.51 -19.92
CA PRO A 81 37.78 -15.65 -19.38
C PRO A 81 39.26 -15.32 -19.16
N ALA A 82 39.89 -16.19 -18.35
CA ALA A 82 41.31 -16.46 -18.17
C ALA A 82 42.35 -15.53 -18.84
N THR A 83 43.16 -14.88 -18.00
CA THR A 83 44.61 -14.85 -18.23
C THR A 83 45.30 -15.28 -16.95
N SER A 84 45.75 -16.54 -16.94
CA SER A 84 46.83 -17.02 -16.11
C SER A 84 48.06 -16.14 -16.35
N HIS A 85 48.34 -15.22 -15.44
CA HIS A 85 49.71 -14.78 -15.19
C HIS A 85 50.23 -15.56 -13.99
N ASP A 86 50.46 -16.85 -14.26
CA ASP A 86 51.61 -17.53 -13.68
C ASP A 86 52.88 -16.84 -14.25
N GLU A 87 53.99 -16.91 -13.51
CA GLU A 87 55.33 -16.60 -14.02
C GLU A 87 55.81 -15.12 -14.03
N SER A 88 55.96 -14.48 -12.85
CA SER A 88 56.94 -13.37 -12.70
C SER A 88 57.29 -13.00 -11.24
N TYR A 89 57.61 -13.97 -10.38
CA TYR A 89 58.37 -13.73 -9.13
C TYR A 89 59.27 -14.95 -8.83
N ARG A 90 60.14 -15.27 -9.78
CA ARG A 90 61.41 -15.98 -9.54
C ARG A 90 62.52 -14.96 -9.45
#